data_AF-A0A7W9Z1Q8-F1
#
_entry.id   AF-A0A7W9Z1Q8-F1
#
_cell.length_a   1.000
_cell.length_b   1.000
_cell.length_c   1.000
_cell.angle_alpha   90.00
_cell.angle_beta   90.00
_cell.angle_gamma   90.00
#
_symmetry.space_group_name_H-M   'P 1'
#
loop_
_entity.id
_entity.type
_entity.pdbx_description
1 polymer ?
#
loop_
_entity_poly.entity_id
_entity_poly.type
_entity_poly.pdbx_seq_one_letter_code
_entity_poly.pdbx_strand_id
1 'polypeptide(L)'
;MTDPSRSPPDWLRLVRAGQFNSMPDPFTWDISHDFAHLINGYTLSQQAGLRRLGFLANACFDEAQETGHWSGTALELWCCLFFEHRRYRHMGEGEPTGSDLELLNRLCTRLRLELQTLTDEERQTLLIALPQR
;
A
#
# COMPACT_ATOMS: atom_id res chain seq x y z
N MET A 1 9.40 16.20 -4.13
CA MET A 1 9.25 17.44 -3.32
C MET A 1 7.78 17.84 -3.37
N THR A 2 6.98 17.50 -2.37
CA THR A 2 5.52 17.76 -2.34
C THR A 2 5.25 19.11 -1.67
N ASP A 3 4.50 19.96 -2.34
CA ASP A 3 4.04 21.27 -1.84
C ASP A 3 3.03 21.06 -0.68
N PRO A 4 3.34 21.52 0.54
CA PRO A 4 2.48 21.34 1.72
C PRO A 4 1.14 22.11 1.64
N SER A 5 0.93 22.95 0.62
CA SER A 5 -0.33 23.66 0.39
C SER A 5 -1.35 22.90 -0.46
N ARG A 6 -0.95 21.77 -1.06
CA ARG A 6 -1.84 20.99 -1.91
C ARG A 6 -2.74 20.11 -1.06
N SER A 7 -4.04 20.42 -1.02
CA SER A 7 -5.04 19.52 -0.45
C SER A 7 -4.89 18.11 -1.04
N PRO A 8 -5.03 17.04 -0.23
CA PRO A 8 -4.99 15.69 -0.75
C PRO A 8 -6.06 15.53 -1.85
N PRO A 9 -5.77 14.78 -2.92
CA PRO A 9 -6.74 14.52 -3.96
C PRO A 9 -8.05 13.95 -3.39
N ASP A 10 -9.19 14.30 -3.98
CA ASP A 10 -10.51 13.84 -3.50
C ASP A 10 -10.60 12.33 -3.36
N TRP A 11 -9.97 11.58 -4.27
CA TRP A 11 -9.96 10.12 -4.20
C TRP A 11 -9.32 9.58 -2.93
N LEU A 12 -8.31 10.25 -2.38
CA LEU A 12 -7.62 9.82 -1.16
C LEU A 12 -8.53 9.97 0.06
N ARG A 13 -9.32 11.06 0.09
CA ARG A 13 -10.35 11.27 1.12
C ARG A 13 -11.45 10.22 1.04
N LEU A 14 -11.90 9.87 -0.16
CA LEU A 14 -12.92 8.84 -0.39
C LEU A 14 -12.42 7.44 0.01
N VAL A 15 -11.16 7.11 -0.31
CA VAL A 15 -10.51 5.86 0.10
C VAL A 15 -10.38 5.73 1.61
N ARG A 16 -10.08 6.83 2.33
CA ARG A 16 -10.11 6.82 3.81
C ARG A 16 -11.48 6.46 4.37
N ALA A 17 -12.56 6.75 3.64
CA ALA A 17 -13.92 6.36 3.99
C ALA A 17 -14.33 4.97 3.44
N GLY A 18 -13.38 4.21 2.87
CA GLY A 18 -13.60 2.86 2.35
C GLY A 18 -14.18 2.80 0.94
N GLN A 19 -14.18 3.92 0.22
CA GLN A 19 -14.65 3.97 -1.17
C GLN A 19 -13.51 3.61 -2.13
N PHE A 20 -13.01 2.37 -2.07
CA PHE A 20 -11.86 1.94 -2.88
C PHE A 20 -12.09 2.00 -4.41
N ASN A 21 -13.34 2.08 -4.86
CA ASN A 21 -13.69 2.34 -6.26
C ASN A 21 -13.27 3.73 -6.77
N SER A 22 -12.97 4.68 -5.87
CA SER A 22 -12.45 5.99 -6.27
C SER A 22 -10.95 5.99 -6.58
N MET A 23 -10.23 4.89 -6.31
CA MET A 23 -8.79 4.81 -6.56
C MET A 23 -8.48 5.00 -8.06
N PRO A 24 -7.46 5.82 -8.40
CA PRO A 24 -7.03 6.04 -9.77
C PRO A 24 -6.73 4.75 -10.53
N ASP A 25 -6.92 4.77 -11.84
CA ASP A 25 -6.52 3.71 -12.76
C ASP A 25 -5.76 4.34 -13.94
N PRO A 26 -4.45 4.05 -14.12
CA PRO A 26 -3.66 3.09 -13.36
C PRO A 26 -3.35 3.54 -11.92
N PHE A 27 -3.14 2.58 -11.02
CA PHE A 27 -2.66 2.83 -9.65
C PHE A 27 -1.19 2.44 -9.55
N THR A 28 -0.31 3.44 -9.62
CA THR A 28 1.14 3.27 -9.72
C THR A 28 1.85 3.60 -8.41
N TRP A 29 3.15 3.28 -8.33
CA TRP A 29 4.03 3.64 -7.23
C TRP A 29 3.91 5.12 -6.85
N ASP A 30 4.08 6.02 -7.82
CA ASP A 30 4.02 7.47 -7.60
C ASP A 30 2.68 7.94 -7.03
N ILE A 31 1.58 7.38 -7.56
CA ILE A 31 0.22 7.70 -7.10
C ILE A 31 -0.02 7.14 -5.69
N SER A 32 0.58 5.99 -5.39
CA SER A 32 0.36 5.27 -4.14
C SER A 32 1.06 5.89 -2.93
N HIS A 33 1.93 6.88 -3.10
CA HIS A 33 2.76 7.42 -2.01
C HIS A 33 1.94 7.86 -0.77
N ASP A 34 1.00 8.79 -0.96
CA ASP A 34 0.16 9.27 0.15
C ASP A 34 -0.83 8.21 0.63
N PHE A 35 -1.25 7.33 -0.27
CA PHE A 35 -2.14 6.21 0.04
C PHE A 35 -1.48 5.16 0.93
N ALA A 36 -0.24 4.78 0.66
CA ALA A 36 0.52 3.80 1.42
C ALA A 36 0.65 4.25 2.89
N HIS A 37 0.79 5.54 3.12
CA HIS A 37 0.91 6.15 4.45
C HIS A 37 -0.42 6.46 5.14
N LEU A 38 -1.57 6.12 4.53
CA LEU A 38 -2.84 6.16 5.25
C LEU A 38 -2.85 5.18 6.42
N ILE A 39 -2.13 4.07 6.33
CA ILE A 39 -1.93 3.15 7.43
C ILE A 39 -0.63 3.46 8.18
N ASN A 40 -0.59 3.11 9.47
CA ASN A 40 0.68 2.86 10.14
C ASN A 40 0.99 1.36 10.05
N GLY A 41 1.73 0.95 9.02
CA GLY A 41 2.02 -0.47 8.76
C GLY A 41 2.71 -1.18 9.93
N TYR A 42 3.49 -0.48 10.76
CA TYR A 42 4.10 -1.10 11.94
C TYR A 42 3.06 -1.49 12.99
N THR A 43 2.21 -0.55 13.37
CA THR A 43 1.13 -0.80 14.34
C THR A 43 0.15 -1.83 13.80
N LEU A 44 -0.22 -1.70 12.53
CA LEU A 44 -1.21 -2.57 11.89
C LEU A 44 -0.72 -4.02 11.78
N SER A 45 0.54 -4.22 11.35
CA SER A 45 1.15 -5.56 11.31
C SER A 45 1.15 -6.24 12.68
N GLN A 46 1.40 -5.51 13.77
CA GLN A 46 1.38 -6.06 15.12
C GLN A 46 -0.04 -6.41 15.59
N GLN A 47 -1.01 -5.51 15.37
CA GLN A 47 -2.40 -5.73 15.79
C GLN A 47 -3.05 -6.90 15.05
N ALA A 48 -2.75 -7.06 13.76
CA ALA A 48 -3.26 -8.16 12.94
C ALA A 48 -2.46 -9.48 13.13
N GLY A 49 -1.47 -9.52 14.02
CA GLY A 49 -0.66 -10.72 14.26
C GLY A 49 0.19 -11.14 13.05
N LEU A 50 0.50 -10.21 12.14
CA LEU A 50 1.31 -10.47 10.97
C LEU A 50 2.79 -10.65 11.35
N ARG A 51 3.56 -11.19 10.41
CA ARG A 51 5.03 -11.23 10.50
C ARG A 51 5.56 -9.81 10.70
N ARG A 52 6.76 -9.68 11.30
CA ARG A 52 7.43 -8.36 11.42
C ARG A 52 7.47 -7.71 10.04
N LEU A 53 7.07 -6.44 9.98
CA LEU A 53 6.81 -5.72 8.73
C LEU A 53 7.92 -5.83 7.68
N GLY A 54 9.19 -5.72 8.07
CA GLY A 54 10.31 -5.88 7.14
C GLY A 54 10.44 -7.29 6.55
N PHE A 55 10.16 -8.34 7.32
CA PHE A 55 10.13 -9.72 6.80
C PHE A 55 8.93 -9.97 5.89
N LEU A 56 7.78 -9.34 6.19
CA LEU A 56 6.62 -9.40 5.31
C LEU A 56 6.90 -8.72 3.97
N ALA A 57 7.49 -7.52 4.00
CA ALA A 57 7.84 -6.76 2.80
C ALA A 57 8.86 -7.51 1.93
N ASN A 58 9.92 -8.07 2.54
CA ASN A 58 10.88 -8.90 1.82
C ASN A 58 10.20 -10.11 1.16
N ALA A 59 9.40 -10.86 1.93
CA ALA A 59 8.73 -12.04 1.39
C ALA A 59 7.76 -11.69 0.24
N CYS A 60 7.05 -10.57 0.35
CA CYS A 60 6.18 -10.09 -0.70
C CYS A 60 6.95 -9.69 -1.96
N PHE A 61 8.10 -9.03 -1.79
CA PHE A 61 8.94 -8.63 -2.92
C PHE A 61 9.57 -9.85 -3.59
N ASP A 62 10.14 -10.76 -2.81
CA ASP A 62 10.76 -12.02 -3.30
C ASP A 62 9.73 -12.85 -4.09
N GLU A 63 8.55 -13.10 -3.52
CA GLU A 63 7.49 -13.86 -4.19
C GLU A 63 7.02 -13.17 -5.47
N ALA A 64 6.86 -11.84 -5.45
CA ALA A 64 6.40 -11.11 -6.61
C ALA A 64 7.48 -11.01 -7.70
N GLN A 65 8.76 -11.03 -7.35
CA GLN A 65 9.87 -11.18 -8.29
C GLN A 65 9.86 -12.55 -8.96
N GLU A 66 9.64 -13.62 -8.19
CA GLU A 66 9.65 -14.99 -8.69
C GLU A 66 8.42 -15.35 -9.54
N THR A 67 7.23 -14.91 -9.10
CA THR A 67 5.94 -15.36 -9.65
C THR A 67 5.19 -14.28 -10.42
N GLY A 68 5.59 -13.02 -10.29
CA GLY A 68 4.89 -11.87 -10.85
C GLY A 68 3.67 -11.42 -10.04
N HIS A 69 3.36 -12.05 -8.91
CA HIS A 69 2.21 -11.71 -8.06
C HIS A 69 2.49 -11.91 -6.56
N TRP A 70 1.65 -11.34 -5.71
CA TRP A 70 1.58 -11.66 -4.28
C TRP A 70 0.30 -12.45 -4.00
N SER A 71 0.41 -13.54 -3.24
CA SER A 71 -0.69 -14.44 -2.89
C SER A 71 -1.33 -14.19 -1.52
N GLY A 72 -0.76 -13.30 -0.70
CA GLY A 72 -1.32 -12.93 0.60
C GLY A 72 -2.48 -11.93 0.49
N THR A 73 -2.96 -11.49 1.65
CA THR A 73 -4.13 -10.61 1.79
C THR A 73 -3.88 -9.18 1.31
N ALA A 74 -4.95 -8.44 1.03
CA ALA A 74 -4.89 -7.01 0.73
C ALA A 74 -4.19 -6.21 1.85
N LEU A 75 -4.42 -6.59 3.11
CA LEU A 75 -3.79 -5.98 4.28
C LEU A 75 -2.27 -6.19 4.30
N GLU A 76 -1.83 -7.42 4.04
CA GLU A 76 -0.40 -7.75 3.96
C GLU A 76 0.27 -6.98 2.82
N LEU A 77 -0.39 -6.89 1.67
CA LEU A 77 0.10 -6.16 0.52
C LEU A 77 0.17 -4.64 0.77
N TRP A 78 -0.81 -4.06 1.48
CA TRP A 78 -0.76 -2.65 1.90
C TRP A 78 0.38 -2.40 2.88
N CYS A 79 0.57 -3.30 3.86
CA CYS A 79 1.70 -3.24 4.79
C CYS A 79 3.04 -3.33 4.06
N CYS A 80 3.16 -4.22 3.07
CA CYS A 80 4.32 -4.32 2.20
C CYS A 80 4.61 -2.98 1.50
N LEU A 81 3.64 -2.42 0.77
CA LEU A 81 3.83 -1.17 0.04
C LEU A 81 4.16 0.01 0.97
N PHE A 82 3.53 0.09 2.15
CA PHE A 82 3.91 1.07 3.18
C PHE A 82 5.40 0.95 3.55
N PHE A 83 5.88 -0.28 3.76
CA PHE A 83 7.28 -0.50 4.11
C PHE A 83 8.22 -0.15 2.96
N GLU A 84 7.89 -0.52 1.72
CA GLU A 84 8.70 -0.19 0.55
C GLU A 84 8.83 1.33 0.36
N HIS A 85 7.72 2.07 0.44
CA HIS A 85 7.74 3.55 0.34
C HIS A 85 8.66 4.16 1.39
N ARG A 86 8.65 3.58 2.60
CA ARG A 86 9.54 3.98 3.68
C ARG A 86 10.99 3.57 3.41
N ARG A 87 11.24 2.38 2.86
CA ARG A 87 12.58 1.86 2.54
C ARG A 87 13.28 2.78 1.54
N TYR A 88 12.69 3.05 0.38
CA TYR A 88 13.28 3.92 -0.64
C TYR A 88 13.56 5.33 -0.11
N ARG A 89 12.66 5.87 0.71
CA ARG A 89 12.85 7.18 1.36
C ARG A 89 13.99 7.21 2.39
N HIS A 90 14.15 6.14 3.18
CA HIS A 90 15.06 6.14 4.33
C HIS A 90 16.42 5.48 4.08
N MET A 91 16.53 4.56 3.12
CA MET A 91 17.79 3.87 2.82
C MET A 91 18.67 4.61 1.81
N GLY A 92 18.21 5.78 1.31
CA GLY A 92 19.01 6.60 0.41
C GLY A 92 19.16 6.02 -1.00
N GLU A 93 18.35 5.01 -1.36
CA GLU A 93 18.35 4.36 -2.67
C GLU A 93 17.73 5.24 -3.78
N GLY A 94 17.14 6.39 -3.42
CA GLY A 94 16.45 7.27 -4.35
C GLY A 94 15.05 6.74 -4.66
N GLU A 95 14.54 7.07 -5.85
CA GLU A 95 13.28 6.49 -6.36
C GLU A 95 13.57 5.12 -6.99
N PRO A 96 12.64 4.14 -6.88
CA PRO A 96 12.78 2.88 -7.59
C PRO A 96 12.87 3.12 -9.11
N THR A 97 13.67 2.31 -9.81
CA THR A 97 13.83 2.38 -11.26
C THR A 97 13.85 0.98 -11.87
N GLY A 98 13.72 0.90 -13.21
CA GLY A 98 13.82 -0.37 -13.93
C GLY A 98 12.80 -1.42 -13.46
N SER A 99 13.27 -2.66 -13.29
CA SER A 99 12.46 -3.81 -12.90
C SER A 99 11.75 -3.63 -11.56
N ASP A 100 12.36 -2.92 -10.62
CA ASP A 100 11.79 -2.71 -9.29
C ASP A 100 10.58 -1.78 -9.36
N LEU A 101 10.70 -0.68 -10.12
CA LEU A 101 9.56 0.23 -10.35
C LEU A 101 8.42 -0.50 -11.09
N GLU A 102 8.73 -1.32 -12.09
CA GLU A 102 7.72 -2.14 -12.78
C GLU A 102 7.01 -3.10 -11.81
N LEU A 103 7.76 -3.76 -10.94
CA LEU A 103 7.20 -4.66 -9.94
C LEU A 103 6.32 -3.92 -8.94
N LEU A 104 6.79 -2.78 -8.41
CA LEU A 104 6.03 -1.96 -7.47
C LEU A 104 4.75 -1.42 -8.10
N ASN A 105 4.77 -1.02 -9.37
CA ASN A 105 3.57 -0.63 -10.12
C ASN A 105 2.56 -1.78 -10.23
N ARG A 106 3.03 -3.01 -10.47
CA ARG A 106 2.16 -4.21 -10.49
C ARG A 106 1.56 -4.49 -9.12
N LEU A 107 2.35 -4.40 -8.05
CA LEU A 107 1.87 -4.58 -6.67
C LEU A 107 0.84 -3.52 -6.28
N CYS A 108 1.04 -2.26 -6.68
CA CYS A 108 0.06 -1.19 -6.48
C CYS A 108 -1.26 -1.51 -7.22
N THR A 109 -1.17 -1.88 -8.49
CA THR A 109 -2.34 -2.27 -9.29
C THR A 109 -3.07 -3.44 -8.66
N ARG A 110 -2.35 -4.47 -8.19
CA ARG A 110 -2.94 -5.61 -7.50
C ARG A 110 -3.66 -5.20 -6.22
N LEU A 111 -3.04 -4.37 -5.40
CA LEU A 111 -3.67 -3.88 -4.17
C LEU A 111 -4.98 -3.14 -4.46
N ARG A 112 -5.00 -2.27 -5.48
CA ARG A 112 -6.23 -1.59 -5.88
C ARG A 112 -7.35 -2.59 -6.20
N LEU A 113 -7.05 -3.62 -7.00
CA LEU A 113 -8.04 -4.64 -7.37
C LEU A 113 -8.54 -5.40 -6.14
N GLU A 114 -7.64 -5.85 -5.27
CA GLU A 114 -7.99 -6.56 -4.05
C GLU A 114 -8.87 -5.72 -3.12
N LEU A 115 -8.56 -4.43 -2.95
CA LEU A 115 -9.34 -3.52 -2.12
C LEU A 115 -10.75 -3.28 -2.68
N GLN A 116 -10.92 -3.30 -4.00
CA GLN A 116 -12.21 -3.15 -4.66
C GLN A 116 -13.10 -4.39 -4.54
N THR A 117 -12.49 -5.56 -4.33
CA THR A 117 -13.19 -6.85 -4.18
C THR A 117 -13.49 -7.23 -2.74
N LEU A 118 -13.03 -6.43 -1.76
CA LEU A 118 -13.31 -6.70 -0.35
C LEU A 118 -14.80 -6.77 -0.06
N THR A 119 -15.14 -7.77 0.76
CA THR A 119 -16.43 -7.83 1.43
C THR A 119 -16.61 -6.65 2.38
N ASP A 120 -17.85 -6.39 2.79
CA ASP A 120 -18.15 -5.32 3.75
C ASP A 120 -17.45 -5.56 5.10
N GLU A 121 -17.33 -6.81 5.55
CA GLU A 121 -16.66 -7.17 6.81
C GLU A 121 -15.16 -6.88 6.77
N GLU A 122 -14.47 -7.30 5.70
CA GLU A 122 -13.04 -7.03 5.52
C GLU A 122 -12.78 -5.52 5.39
N ARG A 123 -13.65 -4.82 4.68
CA ARG A 123 -13.59 -3.36 4.57
C ARG A 123 -13.73 -2.69 5.92
N GLN A 124 -14.71 -3.06 6.74
CA GLN A 124 -14.88 -2.48 8.07
C GLN A 124 -13.66 -2.75 8.97
N THR A 125 -13.12 -3.97 8.92
CA THR A 125 -11.90 -4.34 9.66
C THR A 125 -10.72 -3.44 9.27
N LEU A 126 -10.53 -3.19 7.98
CA LEU A 126 -9.51 -2.28 7.47
C LEU A 126 -9.75 -0.82 7.88
N LEU A 127 -11.00 -0.35 7.86
CA LEU A 127 -11.34 1.03 8.24
C LEU A 127 -11.09 1.32 9.72
N ILE A 128 -11.28 0.33 10.61
CA ILE A 128 -10.93 0.45 12.03
C ILE A 128 -9.43 0.69 12.21
N ALA A 129 -8.61 0.11 11.34
CA ALA A 129 -7.16 0.27 11.36
C ALA A 129 -6.66 1.62 10.78
N LEU A 130 -7.51 2.34 10.03
CA LEU A 130 -7.14 3.64 9.50
C LEU A 130 -7.23 4.72 10.59
N PRO A 131 -6.22 5.60 10.72
CA PRO A 131 -6.25 6.72 11.64
C PRO A 131 -7.38 7.68 11.27
N GLN A 132 -8.26 7.95 12.22
CA GLN A 132 -9.46 8.79 12.06
C GLN A 132 -9.18 10.31 12.13
N ARG A 133 -8.02 10.76 11.67
CA ARG A 133 -7.60 12.17 11.78
C ARG A 133 -7.85 12.97 10.52
#